data_AF-A0AAD5W3J1-F1
#
_entry.id   AF-A0AAD5W3J1-F1
#
_cell.length_a   1.000
_cell.length_b   1.000
_cell.length_c   1.000
_cell.angle_alpha   90.00
_cell.angle_beta   90.00
_cell.angle_gamma   90.00
#
_symmetry.space_group_name_H-M   'P 1'
#
loop_
_entity.id
_entity.type
_entity.pdbx_description
1 polymer ?
#
loop_
_entity_poly.entity_id
_entity_poly.type
_entity_poly.pdbx_seq_one_letter_code
_entity_poly.pdbx_strand_id
1 'polypeptide(L)'
;MKTLYSLRRFYHVETLFNGTLALAGRDQESTGFAWWAGNARLINLSGKLLGAHVAHAGLIVFWAGAMNLFEVAHFVPEKPMYEQGLILLPHLATLGFGGIYHALLGPETLEESFPFFGYVWKDRNKMTTILGIHLILLGLGAFLLVFKAVYFGGVYDTWAPGGGDVRKITNLTLSPSVIFGYLLKSPFGGEGWIVSVDDLEDIIGGHIWLGSICILGGIWHILTKPFAWARPNVGSAQGPTGLGKYLMRSPTGEVIFGGETMRFWDLRAPWLEPLRGPNGLDLSRLKKDIQPWQERRSAEYMTHAPLGSLNSVGGVATEINAVNYVSPRSWARAAAAGFEKGIDQNKKNKSRKPFISIKKKRIGERGIRTPDSSKNYAGFQDRSYQPLSHLSQKESISYSYE
;
A
#
# COMPACT_ATOMS: atom_id res chain seq x y z
N MET A 1 -0.95 46.82 33.17
CA MET A 1 -0.69 45.37 33.10
C MET A 1 -0.20 45.09 31.68
N LYS A 2 1.11 44.89 31.49
CA LYS A 2 1.72 44.61 30.17
C LYS A 2 1.58 43.11 29.90
N THR A 3 0.71 42.72 28.98
CA THR A 3 0.53 41.33 28.59
C THR A 3 1.61 40.96 27.57
N LEU A 4 2.57 40.13 28.00
CA LEU A 4 3.60 39.53 27.14
C LEU A 4 2.94 38.57 26.14
N TYR A 5 2.98 38.90 24.85
CA TYR A 5 2.78 37.90 23.80
C TYR A 5 4.11 37.21 23.51
N SER A 6 4.17 35.91 23.80
CA SER A 6 5.26 35.04 23.37
C SER A 6 5.22 34.90 21.85
N LEU A 7 6.24 35.44 21.17
CA LEU A 7 6.54 35.12 19.78
C LEU A 7 6.91 33.63 19.72
N ARG A 8 5.97 32.76 19.33
CA ARG A 8 6.33 31.45 18.80
C ARG A 8 7.15 31.69 17.53
N ARG A 9 8.48 31.60 17.66
CA ARG A 9 9.38 31.40 16.53
C ARG A 9 9.01 30.08 15.88
N PHE A 10 8.15 30.13 14.88
CA PHE A 10 8.24 29.18 13.79
C PHE A 10 9.56 29.49 13.10
N TYR A 11 10.61 28.75 13.43
CA TYR A 11 11.78 28.72 12.58
C TYR A 11 11.31 28.13 11.25
N HIS A 12 11.28 28.96 10.21
CA HIS A 12 11.36 28.46 8.85
C HIS A 12 12.65 27.65 8.82
N VAL A 13 12.56 26.32 8.73
CA VAL A 13 13.72 25.54 8.33
C VAL A 13 13.87 25.83 6.84
N GLU A 14 14.49 26.96 6.53
CA GLU A 14 15.09 27.15 5.22
C GLU A 14 16.12 26.05 5.08
N THR A 15 15.83 25.06 4.26
CA THR A 15 16.88 24.23 3.71
C THR A 15 17.80 25.20 2.98
N LEU A 16 18.99 25.43 3.54
CA LEU A 16 20.08 26.18 2.91
C LEU A 16 20.53 25.47 1.63
N PHE A 17 19.73 25.59 0.57
CA PHE A 17 20.20 25.45 -0.79
C PHE A 17 20.16 26.84 -1.38
N ASN A 18 21.29 27.52 -1.24
CA ASN A 18 21.63 28.75 -1.93
C ASN A 18 21.18 28.64 -3.40
N GLY A 19 20.34 29.58 -3.87
CA GLY A 19 19.66 29.55 -5.19
C GLY A 19 20.58 29.59 -6.41
N THR A 20 21.89 29.49 -6.22
CA THR A 20 22.93 29.41 -7.25
C THR A 20 23.24 27.98 -7.70
N LEU A 21 22.75 26.95 -6.98
CA LEU A 21 22.95 25.54 -7.31
C LEU A 21 21.60 24.81 -7.51
N ALA A 22 20.70 25.40 -8.29
CA ALA A 22 19.45 24.75 -8.69
C ALA A 22 19.75 23.58 -9.66
N LEU A 23 20.18 22.46 -9.09
CA LEU A 23 20.31 21.20 -9.83
C LEU A 23 18.90 20.69 -10.10
N ALA A 24 18.42 20.94 -11.32
CA ALA A 24 17.08 20.57 -11.78
C ALA A 24 16.70 19.15 -11.35
N GLY A 25 15.48 18.98 -10.83
CA GLY A 25 14.96 17.70 -10.39
C GLY A 25 15.36 17.28 -8.97
N ARG A 26 15.84 18.20 -8.12
CA ARG A 26 16.20 17.95 -6.71
C ARG A 26 15.50 18.84 -5.69
N ASP A 27 14.62 19.72 -6.14
CA ASP A 27 13.83 20.63 -5.30
C ASP A 27 12.33 20.32 -5.44
N GLN A 28 11.52 20.85 -4.53
CA GLN A 28 10.09 20.60 -4.51
C GLN A 28 9.37 21.28 -5.69
N GLU A 29 9.84 22.45 -6.12
CA GLU A 29 9.19 23.23 -7.18
C GLU A 29 9.31 22.53 -8.54
N SER A 30 10.45 21.91 -8.82
CA SER A 30 10.72 21.20 -10.08
C SER A 30 10.16 19.78 -10.12
N THR A 31 9.99 19.09 -8.98
CA THR A 31 9.55 17.69 -8.95
C THR A 31 8.16 17.46 -8.38
N GLY A 32 7.58 18.43 -7.67
CA GLY A 32 6.32 18.27 -6.92
C GLY A 32 6.43 17.42 -5.65
N PHE A 33 7.64 17.05 -5.22
CA PHE A 33 7.87 16.22 -4.03
C PHE A 33 8.64 17.00 -2.97
N ALA A 34 8.06 17.11 -1.77
CA ALA A 34 8.74 17.68 -0.60
C ALA A 34 9.95 16.83 -0.16
N TRP A 35 10.83 17.41 0.66
CA TRP A 35 12.12 16.80 1.04
C TRP A 35 11.98 15.43 1.73
N TRP A 36 10.97 15.25 2.59
CA TRP A 36 10.71 13.99 3.31
C TRP A 36 10.23 12.85 2.40
N ALA A 37 9.78 13.18 1.18
CA ALA A 37 9.47 12.24 0.10
C ALA A 37 10.53 12.28 -1.02
N GLY A 38 11.75 12.75 -0.73
CA GLY A 38 12.77 13.03 -1.73
C GLY A 38 13.15 11.84 -2.62
N ASN A 39 13.05 10.60 -2.12
CA ASN A 39 13.32 9.39 -2.92
C ASN A 39 12.30 9.18 -4.05
N ALA A 40 11.08 9.71 -3.94
CA ALA A 40 10.08 9.66 -5.02
C ALA A 40 10.55 10.40 -6.29
N ARG A 41 11.51 11.32 -6.16
CA ARG A 41 12.14 12.03 -7.29
C ARG A 41 12.96 11.07 -8.19
N LEU A 42 13.29 9.87 -7.70
CA LEU A 42 14.11 8.89 -8.43
C LEU A 42 13.28 7.94 -9.32
N ILE A 43 11.94 8.01 -9.29
CA ILE A 43 11.05 7.06 -10.01
C ILE A 43 11.44 6.92 -11.48
N ASN A 44 11.73 8.02 -12.18
CA ASN A 44 12.09 7.99 -13.60
C ASN A 44 13.59 8.17 -13.88
N LEU A 45 14.44 8.06 -12.84
CA LEU A 45 15.89 8.24 -12.93
C LEU A 45 16.59 6.90 -12.70
N SER A 46 16.48 5.98 -13.66
CA SER A 46 16.92 4.58 -13.54
C SER A 46 18.37 4.42 -13.06
N GLY A 47 19.31 5.23 -13.54
CA GLY A 47 20.71 5.18 -13.10
C GLY A 47 20.91 5.59 -11.63
N LYS A 48 20.23 6.65 -11.17
CA LYS A 48 20.29 7.08 -9.76
C LYS A 48 19.53 6.13 -8.84
N LEU A 49 18.42 5.59 -9.32
CA LEU A 49 17.66 4.57 -8.59
C LEU A 49 18.48 3.29 -8.45
N LEU A 50 19.17 2.85 -9.50
CA LEU A 50 20.12 1.74 -9.46
C LEU A 50 21.24 2.01 -8.45
N GLY A 51 21.88 3.18 -8.52
CA GLY A 51 22.91 3.58 -7.56
C GLY A 51 22.41 3.55 -6.11
N ALA A 52 21.18 4.01 -5.86
CA ALA A 52 20.56 3.94 -4.54
C ALA A 52 20.34 2.49 -4.06
N HIS A 53 19.86 1.60 -4.94
CA HIS A 53 19.67 0.18 -4.60
C HIS A 53 21.01 -0.52 -4.35
N VAL A 54 22.03 -0.26 -5.17
CA VAL A 54 23.37 -0.83 -5.00
C VAL A 54 24.02 -0.33 -3.71
N ALA A 55 23.93 0.98 -3.42
CA ALA A 55 24.43 1.54 -2.17
C ALA A 55 23.71 0.94 -0.95
N HIS A 56 22.38 0.76 -1.03
CA HIS A 56 21.61 0.13 0.04
C HIS A 56 21.99 -1.35 0.22
N ALA A 57 22.20 -2.10 -0.86
CA ALA A 57 22.73 -3.46 -0.79
C ALA A 57 24.13 -3.48 -0.14
N GLY A 58 24.99 -2.52 -0.48
CA GLY A 58 26.29 -2.31 0.15
C GLY A 58 26.18 -2.07 1.65
N LEU A 59 25.19 -1.31 2.13
CA LEU A 59 24.93 -1.11 3.56
C LEU A 59 24.54 -2.42 4.27
N ILE A 60 23.72 -3.27 3.63
CA ILE A 60 23.34 -4.58 4.19
C ILE A 60 24.57 -5.48 4.33
N VAL A 61 25.39 -5.58 3.28
CA VAL A 61 26.61 -6.39 3.27
C VAL A 61 27.64 -5.85 4.26
N PHE A 62 27.81 -4.52 4.32
CA PHE A 62 28.68 -3.86 5.28
C PHE A 62 28.24 -4.16 6.72
N TRP A 63 26.95 -4.04 7.03
CA TRP A 63 26.43 -4.36 8.36
C TRP A 63 26.66 -5.83 8.69
N ALA A 64 26.37 -6.76 7.78
CA ALA A 64 26.58 -8.19 8.00
C ALA A 64 28.06 -8.51 8.30
N GLY A 65 28.99 -7.92 7.54
CA GLY A 65 30.43 -8.10 7.76
C GLY A 65 30.94 -7.46 9.05
N ALA A 66 30.60 -6.18 9.28
CA ALA A 66 31.03 -5.44 10.46
C ALA A 66 30.46 -6.04 11.75
N MET A 67 29.18 -6.40 11.76
CA MET A 67 28.52 -7.01 12.91
C MET A 67 29.06 -8.42 13.18
N ASN A 68 29.37 -9.20 12.14
CA ASN A 68 29.99 -10.51 12.33
C ASN A 68 31.39 -10.41 12.94
N LEU A 69 32.23 -9.47 12.46
CA LEU A 69 33.53 -9.20 13.06
C LEU A 69 33.42 -8.70 14.50
N PHE A 70 32.42 -7.87 14.78
CA PHE A 70 32.12 -7.40 16.13
C PHE A 70 31.74 -8.58 17.06
N GLU A 71 30.85 -9.47 16.61
CA GLU A 71 30.46 -10.67 17.37
C GLU A 71 31.66 -11.58 17.64
N VAL A 72 32.49 -11.86 16.63
CA VAL A 72 33.72 -12.66 16.78
C VAL A 72 34.68 -12.03 17.80
N ALA A 73 34.86 -10.71 17.76
CA ALA A 73 35.77 -10.02 18.68
C ALA A 73 35.31 -10.08 20.14
N HIS A 74 34.01 -10.24 20.40
CA HIS A 74 33.43 -10.33 21.75
C HIS A 74 33.05 -11.75 22.15
N PHE A 75 33.30 -12.73 21.30
CA PHE A 75 32.92 -14.12 21.55
C PHE A 75 33.82 -14.77 22.61
N VAL A 76 33.19 -15.25 23.68
CA VAL A 76 33.82 -16.07 24.71
C VAL A 76 33.36 -17.52 24.51
N PRO A 77 34.26 -18.42 24.05
CA PRO A 77 33.88 -19.78 23.65
C PRO A 77 33.41 -20.67 24.79
N GLU A 78 33.79 -20.34 26.04
CA GLU A 78 33.38 -21.09 27.23
C GLU A 78 31.92 -20.83 27.64
N LYS A 79 31.27 -19.82 27.06
CA LYS A 79 29.87 -19.47 27.34
C LYS A 79 28.96 -19.87 26.17
N PRO A 80 27.72 -20.28 26.43
CA PRO A 80 26.75 -20.50 25.36
C PRO A 80 26.54 -19.24 24.50
N MET A 81 26.38 -19.39 23.18
CA MET A 81 26.23 -18.24 22.27
C MET A 81 25.01 -17.36 22.60
N TYR A 82 23.92 -17.97 23.06
CA TYR A 82 22.66 -17.27 23.36
C TYR A 82 22.75 -16.35 24.60
N GLU A 83 23.74 -16.53 25.49
CA GLU A 83 23.94 -15.67 26.66
C GLU A 83 24.78 -14.41 26.34
N GLN A 84 25.37 -14.36 25.15
CA GLN A 84 26.34 -13.35 24.75
C GLN A 84 25.76 -12.29 23.80
N GLY A 85 24.46 -12.36 23.49
CA GLY A 85 23.80 -11.45 22.57
C GLY A 85 24.22 -11.63 21.11
N LEU A 86 24.69 -12.83 20.73
CA LEU A 86 25.12 -13.15 19.38
C LEU A 86 23.91 -13.51 18.51
N ILE A 87 23.82 -12.92 17.34
CA ILE A 87 22.76 -13.19 16.37
C ILE A 87 23.31 -13.73 15.06
N LEU A 88 24.51 -13.35 14.61
CA LEU A 88 25.08 -13.82 13.34
C LEU A 88 25.86 -15.13 13.49
N LEU A 89 26.64 -15.28 14.56
CA LEU A 89 27.39 -16.50 14.85
C LEU A 89 26.51 -17.76 14.95
N PRO A 90 25.30 -17.71 15.57
CA PRO A 90 24.36 -18.84 15.52
C PRO A 90 23.97 -19.24 14.09
N HIS A 91 23.74 -18.29 13.18
CA HIS A 91 23.41 -18.61 11.78
C HIS A 91 24.58 -19.31 11.06
N LEU A 92 25.82 -18.89 11.33
CA LEU A 92 27.02 -19.56 10.81
C LEU A 92 27.16 -20.98 11.39
N ALA A 93 26.94 -21.13 12.70
CA ALA A 93 26.99 -22.42 13.37
C ALA A 93 25.95 -23.40 12.83
N THR A 94 24.71 -22.95 12.55
CA THR A 94 23.66 -23.78 11.93
C THR A 94 24.10 -24.37 10.59
N LEU A 95 24.87 -23.61 9.81
CA LEU A 95 25.43 -24.09 8.53
C LEU A 95 26.60 -25.06 8.70
N GLY A 96 26.92 -25.51 9.93
CA GLY A 96 28.07 -26.35 10.22
C GLY A 96 29.40 -25.62 9.98
N PHE A 97 29.40 -24.29 10.12
CA PHE A 97 30.55 -23.44 9.91
C PHE A 97 31.24 -23.17 11.26
N GLY A 98 32.16 -24.05 11.64
CA GLY A 98 33.04 -23.81 12.79
C GLY A 98 34.09 -22.75 12.44
N GLY A 99 33.84 -21.49 12.81
CA GLY A 99 34.82 -20.40 13.07
C GLY A 99 35.87 -19.98 12.03
N ILE A 100 36.26 -20.78 11.05
CA ILE A 100 37.40 -20.47 10.16
C ILE A 100 37.15 -21.08 8.80
N TYR A 101 36.50 -20.37 7.87
CA TYR A 101 36.66 -20.66 6.44
C TYR A 101 36.07 -19.64 5.45
N HIS A 102 36.34 -18.33 5.46
CA HIS A 102 36.38 -17.51 4.20
C HIS A 102 36.48 -16.01 4.54
N ALA A 103 37.70 -15.54 4.82
CA ALA A 103 38.04 -14.12 4.91
C ALA A 103 38.83 -13.62 3.68
N LEU A 104 39.01 -14.44 2.64
CA LEU A 104 39.99 -14.17 1.59
C LEU A 104 39.46 -14.63 0.22
N LEU A 105 39.34 -13.66 -0.70
CA LEU A 105 39.37 -13.74 -2.18
C LEU A 105 38.08 -13.30 -2.91
N GLY A 106 38.09 -12.06 -3.38
CA GLY A 106 37.33 -11.62 -4.54
C GLY A 106 38.06 -10.45 -5.23
N PRO A 107 38.45 -10.57 -6.51
CA PRO A 107 39.00 -9.44 -7.27
C PRO A 107 37.96 -8.73 -8.15
N GLU A 108 38.39 -7.56 -8.63
CA GLU A 108 37.62 -6.34 -8.83
C GLU A 108 37.37 -5.99 -10.32
N THR A 109 36.15 -5.52 -10.60
CA THR A 109 35.66 -4.75 -11.76
C THR A 109 35.44 -5.44 -13.12
N LEU A 110 34.33 -5.05 -13.77
CA LEU A 110 34.23 -4.78 -15.21
C LEU A 110 33.05 -3.80 -15.42
N GLU A 111 33.36 -2.57 -15.83
CA GLU A 111 32.38 -1.67 -16.45
C GLU A 111 32.18 -2.00 -17.94
N GLU A 112 30.96 -1.82 -18.44
CA GLU A 112 30.70 -0.80 -19.48
C GLU A 112 29.19 -0.63 -19.73
N SER A 113 28.84 0.40 -20.49
CA SER A 113 27.50 0.97 -20.58
C SER A 113 26.61 0.24 -21.59
N PHE A 114 25.71 -0.63 -21.11
CA PHE A 114 24.85 -1.44 -21.99
C PHE A 114 23.38 -0.98 -22.05
N PRO A 115 22.77 -0.88 -23.24
CA PRO A 115 21.33 -0.68 -23.41
C PRO A 115 20.49 -1.82 -22.80
N PHE A 116 21.12 -2.95 -22.48
CA PHE A 116 20.55 -4.03 -21.67
C PHE A 116 20.08 -3.57 -20.28
N PHE A 117 20.71 -2.58 -19.66
CA PHE A 117 20.35 -2.12 -18.29
C PHE A 117 19.28 -1.03 -18.27
N GLY A 118 18.98 -0.38 -19.40
CA GLY A 118 17.90 0.61 -19.49
C GLY A 118 16.51 -0.03 -19.43
N TYR A 119 15.60 0.52 -18.64
CA TYR A 119 14.20 0.09 -18.59
C TYR A 119 13.25 1.28 -18.41
N VAL A 120 12.01 1.10 -18.88
CA VAL A 120 10.88 1.98 -18.61
C VAL A 120 9.85 1.15 -17.84
N TRP A 121 9.28 1.66 -16.75
CA TRP A 121 8.30 0.91 -15.93
C TRP A 121 7.10 0.39 -16.71
N LYS A 122 6.73 1.07 -17.79
CA LYS A 122 5.62 0.67 -18.68
C LYS A 122 6.00 -0.51 -19.61
N ASP A 123 7.29 -0.83 -19.78
CA ASP A 123 7.74 -1.99 -20.56
C ASP A 123 7.63 -3.28 -19.74
N ARG A 124 6.49 -3.94 -19.91
CA ARG A 124 6.16 -5.18 -19.21
C ARG A 124 7.12 -6.32 -19.52
N ASN A 125 7.69 -6.38 -20.72
CA ASN A 125 8.59 -7.46 -21.10
C ASN A 125 9.95 -7.29 -20.42
N LYS A 126 10.43 -6.04 -20.34
CA LYS A 126 11.66 -5.75 -19.60
C LYS A 126 11.49 -6.03 -18.11
N MET A 127 10.32 -5.73 -17.53
CA MET A 127 10.02 -6.06 -16.13
C MET A 127 10.01 -7.58 -15.88
N THR A 128 9.36 -8.39 -16.73
CA THR A 128 9.37 -9.85 -16.58
C THR A 128 10.75 -10.45 -16.83
N THR A 129 11.54 -9.88 -17.73
CA THR A 129 12.93 -10.30 -17.98
C THR A 129 13.81 -10.06 -16.75
N ILE A 130 13.73 -8.87 -16.14
CA ILE A 130 14.47 -8.54 -14.92
C ILE A 130 14.04 -9.48 -13.79
N LEU A 131 12.74 -9.67 -13.58
CA LEU A 131 12.22 -10.64 -12.61
C LEU A 131 12.77 -12.04 -12.85
N GLY A 132 12.77 -12.50 -14.11
CA GLY A 132 13.22 -13.85 -14.45
C GLY A 132 14.71 -14.08 -14.18
N ILE A 133 15.56 -13.08 -14.44
CA ILE A 133 16.98 -13.14 -14.09
C ILE A 133 17.16 -13.25 -12.57
N HIS A 134 16.44 -12.44 -11.78
CA HIS A 134 16.52 -12.50 -10.31
C HIS A 134 16.00 -13.84 -9.77
N LEU A 135 14.94 -14.40 -10.36
CA LEU A 135 14.43 -15.72 -9.98
C LEU A 135 15.46 -16.83 -10.22
N ILE A 136 16.21 -16.78 -11.33
CA ILE A 136 17.30 -17.73 -11.58
C ILE A 136 18.40 -17.57 -10.52
N LEU A 137 18.81 -16.34 -10.21
CA LEU A 137 19.83 -16.08 -9.18
C LEU A 137 19.39 -16.56 -7.79
N LEU A 138 18.11 -16.35 -7.42
CA LEU A 138 17.53 -16.87 -6.18
C LEU A 138 17.49 -18.39 -6.16
N GLY A 139 17.14 -19.02 -7.30
CA GLY A 139 17.16 -20.48 -7.43
C GLY A 139 18.56 -21.07 -7.26
N LEU A 140 19.58 -20.44 -7.85
CA LEU A 140 20.98 -20.79 -7.62
C LEU A 140 21.38 -20.62 -6.15
N GLY A 141 20.91 -19.54 -5.50
CA GLY A 141 21.10 -19.33 -4.05
C GLY A 141 20.53 -20.45 -3.20
N ALA A 142 19.33 -20.94 -3.52
CA ALA A 142 18.73 -22.10 -2.83
C ALA A 142 19.58 -23.37 -3.02
N PHE A 143 20.11 -23.60 -4.23
CA PHE A 143 21.02 -24.72 -4.48
C PHE A 143 22.35 -24.61 -3.75
N LEU A 144 22.86 -23.41 -3.45
CA LEU A 144 24.08 -23.27 -2.63
C LEU A 144 23.90 -23.89 -1.23
N LEU A 145 22.72 -23.75 -0.61
CA LEU A 145 22.42 -24.42 0.65
C LEU A 145 22.41 -25.96 0.49
N VAL A 146 21.79 -26.46 -0.58
CA VAL A 146 21.78 -27.90 -0.89
C VAL A 146 23.20 -28.41 -1.08
N PHE A 147 24.03 -27.70 -1.85
CA PHE A 147 25.42 -28.05 -2.05
C PHE A 147 26.19 -28.08 -0.72
N LYS A 148 25.94 -27.11 0.18
CA LYS A 148 26.54 -27.07 1.51
C LYS A 148 26.17 -28.32 2.34
N ALA A 149 24.88 -28.65 2.39
CA ALA A 149 24.37 -29.74 3.21
C ALA A 149 24.74 -31.15 2.70
N VAL A 150 24.86 -31.33 1.38
CA VAL A 150 25.14 -32.64 0.76
C VAL A 150 26.64 -32.87 0.58
N TYR A 151 27.36 -31.89 0.05
CA TYR A 151 28.75 -32.08 -0.39
C TYR A 151 29.77 -31.45 0.56
N PHE A 152 29.52 -30.21 1.02
CA PHE A 152 30.51 -29.42 1.76
C PHE A 152 30.32 -29.51 3.29
N GLY A 153 30.60 -30.69 3.85
CA GLY A 153 30.71 -30.90 5.29
C GLY A 153 29.39 -30.99 6.06
N GLY A 154 28.24 -30.75 5.42
CA GLY A 154 26.94 -30.91 6.07
C GLY A 154 26.44 -29.66 6.79
N VAL A 155 25.41 -29.83 7.62
CA VAL A 155 24.81 -28.77 8.44
C VAL A 155 24.60 -29.30 9.85
N TYR A 156 24.41 -28.41 10.82
CA TYR A 156 24.18 -28.81 12.21
C TYR A 156 22.77 -29.39 12.36
N ASP A 157 22.69 -30.63 12.83
CA ASP A 157 21.44 -31.31 13.16
C ASP A 157 21.28 -31.43 14.67
N THR A 158 20.27 -30.76 15.22
CA THR A 158 19.95 -30.89 16.65
C THR A 158 19.33 -32.25 17.02
N TRP A 159 18.83 -33.00 16.04
CA TRP A 159 18.18 -34.30 16.20
C TRP A 159 19.12 -35.48 15.90
N ALA A 160 20.41 -35.22 15.71
CA ALA A 160 21.39 -36.27 15.47
C ALA A 160 21.38 -37.31 16.63
N PRO A 161 21.46 -38.63 16.31
CA PRO A 161 21.48 -39.66 17.34
C PRO A 161 22.66 -39.50 18.31
N GLY A 162 22.37 -39.37 19.61
CA GLY A 162 23.40 -39.16 20.64
C GLY A 162 23.64 -37.70 21.02
N GLY A 163 22.89 -36.76 20.45
CA GLY A 163 23.01 -35.33 20.71
C GLY A 163 23.36 -34.57 19.42
N GLY A 164 23.09 -33.26 19.40
CA GLY A 164 23.22 -32.47 18.17
C GLY A 164 24.66 -32.45 17.63
N ASP A 165 24.80 -32.67 16.32
CA ASP A 165 26.10 -32.75 15.62
C ASP A 165 25.98 -32.29 14.16
N VAL A 166 27.10 -31.94 13.55
CA VAL A 166 27.17 -31.60 12.12
C VAL A 166 27.19 -32.88 11.29
N ARG A 167 26.19 -33.05 10.41
CA ARG A 167 26.13 -34.21 9.51
C ARG A 167 25.81 -33.82 8.08
N LYS A 168 26.28 -34.65 7.14
CA LYS A 168 25.86 -34.57 5.74
C LYS A 168 24.47 -35.15 5.56
N ILE A 169 23.68 -34.53 4.69
CA ILE A 169 22.33 -35.00 4.38
C ILE A 169 22.38 -35.80 3.09
N THR A 170 22.18 -37.12 3.18
CA THR A 170 22.31 -38.05 2.05
C THR A 170 20.97 -38.54 1.52
N ASN A 171 19.98 -38.71 2.39
CA ASN A 171 18.67 -39.29 2.06
C ASN A 171 17.61 -38.20 1.97
N LEU A 172 17.66 -37.41 0.90
CA LEU A 172 16.81 -36.23 0.73
C LEU A 172 15.35 -36.58 0.44
N THR A 173 14.42 -35.85 1.05
CA THR A 173 13.00 -35.98 0.75
C THR A 173 12.67 -35.27 -0.55
N LEU A 174 12.53 -36.06 -1.61
CA LEU A 174 12.12 -35.56 -2.93
C LEU A 174 10.62 -35.78 -3.21
N SER A 175 9.91 -36.44 -2.31
CA SER A 175 8.49 -36.73 -2.51
C SER A 175 7.66 -35.43 -2.50
N PRO A 176 6.95 -35.10 -3.60
CA PRO A 176 6.16 -33.88 -3.67
C PRO A 176 4.99 -33.91 -2.67
N SER A 177 4.44 -35.08 -2.36
CA SER A 177 3.33 -35.18 -1.39
C SER A 177 3.72 -34.72 0.00
N VAL A 178 4.99 -34.92 0.40
CA VAL A 178 5.51 -34.48 1.70
C VAL A 178 5.82 -32.98 1.63
N ILE A 179 6.65 -32.57 0.66
CA ILE A 179 7.11 -31.17 0.54
C ILE A 179 5.95 -30.19 0.34
N PHE A 180 5.04 -30.45 -0.61
CA PHE A 180 3.85 -29.61 -0.81
C PHE A 180 2.78 -29.88 0.25
N GLY A 181 2.84 -31.00 0.97
CA GLY A 181 1.98 -31.29 2.12
C GLY A 181 2.14 -30.25 3.22
N TYR A 182 3.37 -29.81 3.50
CA TYR A 182 3.62 -28.72 4.47
C TYR A 182 2.90 -27.42 4.10
N LEU A 183 2.80 -27.09 2.80
CA LEU A 183 2.11 -25.88 2.34
C LEU A 183 0.59 -25.92 2.54
N LEU A 184 0.02 -27.11 2.70
CA LEU A 184 -1.42 -27.32 2.87
C LEU A 184 -1.84 -27.58 4.32
N LYS A 185 -0.88 -27.75 5.23
CA LYS A 185 -1.14 -27.86 6.67
C LYS A 185 -1.81 -26.60 7.22
N SER A 186 -2.68 -26.79 8.20
CA SER A 186 -3.30 -25.72 8.97
C SER A 186 -2.25 -24.87 9.71
N PRO A 187 -2.42 -23.54 9.77
CA PRO A 187 -1.55 -22.68 10.57
C PRO A 187 -1.89 -22.69 12.06
N PHE A 188 -2.91 -23.43 12.50
CA PHE A 188 -3.33 -23.49 13.89
C PHE A 188 -2.49 -24.48 14.72
N GLY A 189 -2.62 -24.38 16.05
CA GLY A 189 -1.88 -25.21 17.00
C GLY A 189 -2.11 -26.71 16.77
N GLY A 190 -1.01 -27.48 16.80
CA GLY A 190 -0.99 -28.91 16.51
C GLY A 190 -0.61 -29.26 15.06
N GLU A 191 -0.71 -28.32 14.12
CA GLU A 191 -0.30 -28.53 12.72
C GLU A 191 0.87 -27.65 12.30
N GLY A 192 0.81 -26.33 12.58
CA GLY A 192 1.96 -25.43 12.45
C GLY A 192 2.45 -25.13 11.02
N TRP A 193 1.66 -25.37 9.97
CA TRP A 193 2.01 -25.08 8.57
C TRP A 193 3.47 -25.45 8.21
N ILE A 194 4.23 -24.57 7.55
CA ILE A 194 5.66 -24.77 7.22
C ILE A 194 6.58 -24.71 8.44
N VAL A 195 6.13 -24.14 9.56
CA VAL A 195 6.92 -24.04 10.81
C VAL A 195 7.04 -25.42 11.47
N SER A 196 6.18 -26.37 11.10
CA SER A 196 6.20 -27.74 11.61
C SER A 196 7.26 -28.65 11.00
N VAL A 197 8.12 -28.13 10.11
CA VAL A 197 9.25 -28.92 9.58
C VAL A 197 10.21 -29.25 10.72
N ASP A 198 10.52 -30.53 10.87
CA ASP A 198 11.19 -31.09 12.05
C ASP A 198 12.45 -31.89 11.72
N ASP A 199 12.74 -32.15 10.45
CA ASP A 199 13.98 -32.78 10.01
C ASP A 199 14.69 -32.00 8.89
N LEU A 200 15.98 -32.32 8.69
CA LEU A 200 16.82 -31.64 7.72
C LEU A 200 16.64 -32.18 6.29
N GLU A 201 16.24 -33.42 6.15
CA GLU A 201 15.96 -34.08 4.87
C GLU A 201 14.85 -33.34 4.11
N ASP A 202 13.80 -32.94 4.81
CA ASP A 202 12.67 -32.18 4.29
C ASP A 202 13.04 -30.72 4.04
N ILE A 203 13.86 -30.11 4.90
CA ILE A 203 14.39 -28.76 4.67
C ILE A 203 15.22 -28.74 3.38
N ILE A 204 16.22 -29.61 3.24
CA ILE A 204 17.10 -29.61 2.06
C ILE A 204 16.33 -30.08 0.81
N GLY A 205 15.44 -31.07 0.94
CA GLY A 205 14.54 -31.50 -0.13
C GLY A 205 13.63 -30.38 -0.63
N GLY A 206 13.05 -29.59 0.27
CA GLY A 206 12.25 -28.41 -0.06
C GLY A 206 13.04 -27.35 -0.82
N HIS A 207 14.32 -27.13 -0.47
CA HIS A 207 15.19 -26.19 -1.18
C HIS A 207 15.56 -26.67 -2.59
N ILE A 208 15.62 -27.98 -2.84
CA ILE A 208 15.75 -28.54 -4.21
C ILE A 208 14.53 -28.20 -5.05
N TRP A 209 13.33 -28.40 -4.51
CA TRP A 209 12.08 -28.03 -5.18
C TRP A 209 12.01 -26.53 -5.44
N LEU A 210 12.29 -25.71 -4.42
CA LEU A 210 12.29 -24.25 -4.54
C LEU A 210 13.30 -23.77 -5.59
N GLY A 211 14.54 -24.26 -5.53
CA GLY A 211 15.59 -23.91 -6.51
C GLY A 211 15.16 -24.24 -7.94
N SER A 212 14.59 -25.43 -8.14
CA SER A 212 14.09 -25.88 -9.44
C SER A 212 12.93 -25.00 -9.94
N ILE A 213 11.94 -24.71 -9.08
CA ILE A 213 10.77 -23.88 -9.41
C ILE A 213 11.21 -22.45 -9.74
N CYS A 214 12.14 -21.88 -8.98
CA CYS A 214 12.67 -20.54 -9.23
C CYS A 214 13.41 -20.45 -10.57
N ILE A 215 14.25 -21.43 -10.90
CA ILE A 215 14.97 -21.45 -12.20
C ILE A 215 13.99 -21.62 -13.36
N LEU A 216 13.07 -22.59 -13.28
CA LEU A 216 12.08 -22.83 -14.33
C LEU A 216 11.13 -21.63 -14.49
N GLY A 217 10.67 -21.05 -13.39
CA GLY A 217 9.86 -19.84 -13.37
C GLY A 217 10.62 -18.62 -13.91
N GLY A 218 11.92 -18.53 -13.63
CA GLY A 218 12.78 -17.49 -14.17
C GLY A 218 12.96 -17.58 -15.69
N ILE A 219 13.26 -18.79 -16.20
CA ILE A 219 13.31 -19.07 -17.65
C ILE A 219 11.95 -18.74 -18.29
N TRP A 220 10.85 -19.19 -17.69
CA TRP A 220 9.51 -18.88 -18.14
C TRP A 220 9.27 -17.37 -18.24
N HIS A 221 9.61 -16.59 -17.22
CA HIS A 221 9.41 -15.13 -17.22
C HIS A 221 10.31 -14.37 -18.20
N ILE A 222 11.48 -14.91 -18.53
CA ILE A 222 12.36 -14.38 -19.60
C ILE A 222 11.75 -14.65 -20.99
N LEU A 223 11.22 -15.86 -21.20
CA LEU A 223 10.72 -16.29 -22.50
C LEU A 223 9.27 -15.85 -22.79
N THR A 224 8.51 -15.46 -21.76
CA THR A 224 7.10 -15.10 -21.89
C THR A 224 6.82 -13.62 -21.62
N LYS A 225 5.64 -13.18 -22.04
CA LYS A 225 5.10 -11.84 -21.80
C LYS A 225 3.81 -11.97 -20.99
N PRO A 226 3.44 -10.98 -20.14
CA PRO A 226 2.24 -11.08 -19.33
C PRO A 226 0.98 -11.33 -20.18
N PHE A 227 0.24 -12.39 -19.82
CA PHE A 227 -1.00 -12.76 -20.49
C PHE A 227 -2.07 -11.67 -20.40
N ALA A 228 -3.07 -11.76 -21.27
CA ALA A 228 -4.14 -10.77 -21.35
C ALA A 228 -4.90 -10.57 -20.03
N TRP A 229 -5.18 -11.66 -19.30
CA TRP A 229 -5.88 -11.65 -18.02
C TRP A 229 -5.01 -11.12 -16.87
N ALA A 230 -3.69 -11.26 -16.94
CA ALA A 230 -2.74 -10.74 -15.95
C ALA A 230 -2.52 -9.22 -16.11
N ARG A 231 -2.99 -8.63 -17.22
CA ARG A 231 -2.97 -7.17 -17.42
C ARG A 231 -4.18 -6.56 -16.72
N PRO A 232 -4.01 -5.44 -15.98
CA PRO A 232 -5.15 -4.71 -15.44
C PRO A 232 -6.13 -4.34 -16.56
N ASN A 233 -7.36 -4.85 -16.48
CA ASN A 233 -8.41 -4.55 -17.45
C ASN A 233 -9.45 -3.66 -16.79
N VAL A 234 -9.33 -2.36 -17.04
CA VAL A 234 -10.24 -1.34 -16.50
C VAL A 234 -11.71 -1.59 -16.86
N GLY A 235 -11.98 -2.32 -17.95
CA GLY A 235 -13.33 -2.67 -18.40
C GLY A 235 -13.95 -3.88 -17.72
N SER A 236 -13.18 -4.72 -17.02
CA SER A 236 -13.70 -5.89 -16.28
C SER A 236 -13.37 -5.86 -14.79
N ALA A 237 -12.79 -4.76 -14.30
CA ALA A 237 -12.50 -4.59 -12.89
C ALA A 237 -13.78 -4.28 -12.13
N GLN A 238 -14.26 -5.25 -11.34
CA GLN A 238 -15.40 -5.05 -10.45
C GLN A 238 -14.96 -4.33 -9.16
N GLY A 239 -15.72 -3.35 -8.74
CA GLY A 239 -15.56 -2.64 -7.47
C GLY A 239 -16.29 -3.36 -6.32
N PRO A 240 -16.08 -2.93 -5.07
CA PRO A 240 -16.66 -3.57 -3.88
C PRO A 240 -18.19 -3.61 -3.86
N THR A 241 -18.85 -2.71 -4.59
CA THR A 241 -20.32 -2.61 -4.67
C THR A 241 -20.94 -3.49 -5.76
N GLY A 242 -20.12 -4.28 -6.47
CA GLY A 242 -20.55 -5.06 -7.62
C GLY A 242 -20.61 -4.28 -8.94
N LEU A 243 -20.52 -2.94 -8.90
CA LEU A 243 -20.37 -2.08 -10.10
C LEU A 243 -18.94 -2.09 -10.62
N GLY A 244 -18.71 -1.66 -11.87
CA GLY A 244 -17.36 -1.51 -12.39
C GLY A 244 -16.56 -0.43 -11.66
N LYS A 245 -15.32 -0.76 -11.26
CA LYS A 245 -14.44 0.11 -10.48
C LYS A 245 -14.02 1.37 -11.23
N TYR A 246 -13.76 1.25 -12.54
CA TYR A 246 -13.27 2.35 -13.37
C TYR A 246 -14.29 2.79 -14.42
N LEU A 247 -15.08 1.86 -14.96
CA LEU A 247 -16.08 2.11 -15.99
C LEU A 247 -17.40 1.46 -15.59
N MET A 248 -18.51 2.14 -15.86
CA MET A 248 -19.87 1.63 -15.69
C MET A 248 -20.79 2.19 -16.77
N ARG A 249 -22.09 1.86 -16.72
CA ARG A 249 -23.09 2.42 -17.62
C ARG A 249 -23.84 3.58 -16.95
N SER A 250 -24.13 4.62 -17.71
CA SER A 250 -25.11 5.65 -17.34
C SER A 250 -26.53 5.04 -17.31
N PRO A 251 -27.53 5.73 -16.74
CA PRO A 251 -28.93 5.32 -16.81
C PRO A 251 -29.46 5.12 -18.25
N THR A 252 -28.84 5.78 -19.23
CA THR A 252 -29.19 5.67 -20.66
C THR A 252 -28.30 4.71 -21.44
N GLY A 253 -27.35 4.03 -20.77
CA GLY A 253 -26.53 2.97 -21.36
C GLY A 253 -25.16 3.39 -21.89
N GLU A 254 -24.80 4.69 -21.84
CA GLU A 254 -23.48 5.17 -22.24
C GLU A 254 -22.38 4.68 -21.29
N VAL A 255 -21.16 4.46 -21.80
CA VAL A 255 -20.00 4.11 -20.98
C VAL A 255 -19.44 5.37 -20.30
N ILE A 256 -19.40 5.35 -18.96
CA ILE A 256 -19.01 6.48 -18.12
C ILE A 256 -17.99 6.03 -17.06
N PHE A 257 -17.33 6.97 -16.39
CA PHE A 257 -16.45 6.65 -15.26
C PHE A 257 -17.25 6.12 -14.05
N GLY A 258 -16.67 5.12 -13.36
CA GLY A 258 -17.24 4.51 -12.15
C GLY A 258 -16.94 5.29 -10.85
N GLY A 259 -17.51 4.85 -9.74
CA GLY A 259 -17.39 5.52 -8.43
C GLY A 259 -18.28 6.76 -8.29
N GLU A 260 -18.02 7.61 -7.30
CA GLU A 260 -18.88 8.77 -7.02
C GLU A 260 -18.97 9.79 -8.17
N THR A 261 -17.95 9.80 -9.04
CA THR A 261 -17.91 10.66 -10.23
C THR A 261 -18.94 10.27 -11.29
N MET A 262 -19.69 9.16 -11.12
CA MET A 262 -20.81 8.80 -11.99
C MET A 262 -21.83 9.94 -12.16
N ARG A 263 -21.94 10.81 -11.15
CA ARG A 263 -22.84 11.97 -11.17
C ARG A 263 -22.41 13.10 -12.13
N PHE A 264 -21.18 13.05 -12.64
CA PHE A 264 -20.58 14.06 -13.52
C PHE A 264 -20.30 13.51 -14.93
N TRP A 265 -21.08 12.51 -15.36
CA TRP A 265 -20.88 11.85 -16.65
C TRP A 265 -21.19 12.74 -17.88
N ASP A 266 -21.90 13.84 -17.64
CA ASP A 266 -22.24 14.93 -18.53
C ASP A 266 -21.04 15.87 -18.82
N LEU A 267 -19.93 15.74 -18.08
CA LEU A 267 -18.72 16.52 -18.34
C LEU A 267 -18.21 16.30 -19.77
N ARG A 268 -18.04 17.41 -20.49
CA ARG A 268 -17.37 17.47 -21.80
C ARG A 268 -16.13 18.34 -21.68
N ALA A 269 -14.98 17.80 -22.07
CA ALA A 269 -13.71 18.50 -21.93
C ALA A 269 -12.72 18.11 -23.04
N PRO A 270 -11.95 19.06 -23.59
CA PRO A 270 -11.08 18.80 -24.74
C PRO A 270 -10.00 17.73 -24.49
N TRP A 271 -9.60 17.53 -23.23
CA TRP A 271 -8.66 16.48 -22.85
C TRP A 271 -9.31 15.08 -22.72
N LEU A 272 -10.64 15.00 -22.66
CA LEU A 272 -11.39 13.75 -22.52
C LEU A 272 -12.13 13.35 -23.80
N GLU A 273 -12.61 14.31 -24.59
CA GLU A 273 -13.37 14.07 -25.84
C GLU A 273 -12.71 13.11 -26.84
N PRO A 274 -11.37 13.13 -27.06
CA PRO A 274 -10.74 12.19 -27.97
C PRO A 274 -10.97 10.71 -27.60
N LEU A 275 -11.23 10.43 -26.33
CA LEU A 275 -11.47 9.08 -25.80
C LEU A 275 -12.95 8.67 -25.85
N ARG A 276 -13.85 9.56 -26.31
CA ARG A 276 -15.29 9.30 -26.43
C ARG A 276 -15.64 8.84 -27.86
N GLY A 277 -16.49 7.82 -27.94
CA GLY A 277 -17.12 7.33 -29.16
C GLY A 277 -18.65 7.53 -29.12
N PRO A 278 -19.39 6.91 -30.06
CA PRO A 278 -20.85 7.06 -30.15
C PRO A 278 -21.61 6.62 -28.89
N ASN A 279 -21.06 5.69 -28.11
CA ASN A 279 -21.69 5.09 -26.93
C ASN A 279 -21.02 5.52 -25.60
N GLY A 280 -20.41 6.70 -25.55
CA GLY A 280 -19.63 7.17 -24.39
C GLY A 280 -18.15 6.83 -24.49
N LEU A 281 -17.47 6.56 -23.38
CA LEU A 281 -16.03 6.27 -23.36
C LEU A 281 -15.69 4.98 -24.12
N ASP A 282 -14.78 5.08 -25.08
CA ASP A 282 -14.38 3.95 -25.92
C ASP A 282 -13.23 3.16 -25.29
N LEU A 283 -13.49 1.88 -24.97
CA LEU A 283 -12.52 1.00 -24.34
C LEU A 283 -11.27 0.75 -25.20
N SER A 284 -11.41 0.77 -26.53
CA SER A 284 -10.28 0.57 -27.44
C SER A 284 -9.32 1.76 -27.38
N ARG A 285 -9.88 2.99 -27.38
CA ARG A 285 -9.12 4.24 -27.26
C ARG A 285 -8.51 4.41 -25.88
N LEU A 286 -9.25 4.08 -24.82
CA LEU A 286 -8.71 4.07 -23.45
C LEU A 286 -7.50 3.14 -23.28
N LYS A 287 -7.40 2.07 -24.08
CA LYS A 287 -6.29 1.12 -24.02
C LYS A 287 -5.06 1.54 -24.83
N LYS A 288 -5.23 2.35 -25.87
CA LYS A 288 -4.20 2.57 -26.89
C LYS A 288 -3.86 4.03 -27.16
N ASP A 289 -4.81 4.94 -26.95
CA ASP A 289 -4.76 6.28 -27.53
C ASP A 289 -4.61 7.40 -26.49
N ILE A 290 -4.46 7.05 -25.20
CA ILE A 290 -4.20 8.03 -24.13
C ILE A 290 -2.83 8.67 -24.36
N GLN A 291 -2.81 9.99 -24.46
CA GLN A 291 -1.61 10.78 -24.69
C GLN A 291 -1.01 11.30 -23.37
N PRO A 292 0.32 11.43 -23.26
CA PRO A 292 0.96 11.98 -22.06
C PRO A 292 0.48 13.37 -21.65
N TRP A 293 0.05 14.21 -22.60
CA TRP A 293 -0.50 15.53 -22.27
C TRP A 293 -1.89 15.47 -21.64
N GLN A 294 -2.71 14.46 -21.98
CA GLN A 294 -3.99 14.20 -21.33
C GLN A 294 -3.78 13.72 -19.89
N GLU A 295 -2.78 12.85 -19.67
CA GLU A 295 -2.37 12.39 -18.33
C GLU A 295 -1.92 13.58 -17.45
N ARG A 296 -1.08 14.48 -17.98
CA ARG A 296 -0.64 15.68 -17.23
C ARG A 296 -1.80 16.60 -16.90
N ARG A 297 -2.70 16.84 -17.87
CA ARG A 297 -3.85 17.74 -17.69
C ARG A 297 -4.87 17.18 -16.69
N SER A 298 -5.13 15.87 -16.71
CA SER A 298 -6.04 15.24 -15.74
C SER A 298 -5.45 15.25 -14.32
N ALA A 299 -4.14 15.01 -14.18
CA ALA A 299 -3.44 15.12 -12.91
C ALA A 299 -3.49 16.56 -12.36
N GLU A 300 -3.18 17.56 -13.18
CA GLU A 300 -3.25 18.98 -12.82
C GLU A 300 -4.63 19.37 -12.29
N TYR A 301 -5.70 18.97 -12.98
CA TYR A 301 -7.08 19.29 -12.56
C TYR A 301 -7.53 18.51 -11.32
N MET A 302 -7.06 17.27 -11.16
CA MET A 302 -7.33 16.48 -9.95
C MET A 302 -6.71 17.13 -8.70
N THR A 303 -5.45 17.58 -8.79
CA THR A 303 -4.76 18.20 -7.64
C THR A 303 -5.18 19.64 -7.38
N HIS A 304 -5.87 20.28 -8.31
CA HIS A 304 -6.42 21.64 -8.17
C HIS A 304 -7.96 21.63 -8.11
N ALA A 305 -8.54 20.55 -7.59
CA ALA A 305 -9.98 20.48 -7.34
C ALA A 305 -10.46 21.72 -6.56
N PRO A 306 -11.66 22.27 -6.85
CA PRO A 306 -12.11 23.55 -6.30
C PRO A 306 -12.61 23.44 -4.84
N LEU A 307 -11.75 22.92 -3.97
CA LEU A 307 -11.96 22.65 -2.55
C LEU A 307 -10.87 23.36 -1.74
N GLY A 308 -11.28 24.08 -0.70
CA GLY A 308 -10.36 24.73 0.22
C GLY A 308 -11.10 25.46 1.33
N SER A 309 -10.39 25.77 2.40
CA SER A 309 -10.92 26.49 3.56
C SER A 309 -10.94 28.01 3.34
N LEU A 310 -11.67 28.72 4.20
CA LEU A 310 -11.76 30.18 4.15
C LEU A 310 -10.40 30.88 4.36
N ASN A 311 -9.52 30.29 5.15
CA ASN A 311 -8.14 30.77 5.35
C ASN A 311 -7.17 30.28 4.27
N SER A 312 -7.70 29.87 3.11
CA SER A 312 -6.97 29.45 1.92
C SER A 312 -6.13 28.20 2.02
N VAL A 313 -6.50 27.26 2.89
CA VAL A 313 -5.89 25.92 2.91
C VAL A 313 -6.59 25.06 1.87
N GLY A 314 -5.88 24.71 0.79
CA GLY A 314 -6.40 23.89 -0.30
C GLY A 314 -6.49 22.42 0.08
N GLY A 315 -7.54 21.75 -0.38
CA GLY A 315 -7.81 20.35 -0.06
C GLY A 315 -9.15 20.12 0.62
N VAL A 316 -9.33 18.93 1.18
CA VAL A 316 -10.56 18.55 1.91
C VAL A 316 -10.61 19.21 3.29
N ALA A 317 -11.76 19.18 3.97
CA ALA A 317 -11.94 19.85 5.26
C ALA A 317 -11.03 19.34 6.39
N THR A 318 -10.50 18.11 6.25
CA THR A 318 -9.57 17.49 7.20
C THR A 318 -8.11 17.63 6.78
N GLU A 319 -7.82 18.37 5.71
CA GLU A 319 -6.46 18.55 5.21
C GLU A 319 -5.65 19.42 6.18
N ILE A 320 -4.38 19.05 6.37
CA ILE A 320 -3.45 19.84 7.17
C ILE A 320 -3.06 21.14 6.43
N ASN A 321 -2.58 22.15 7.17
CA ASN A 321 -2.12 23.41 6.59
C ASN A 321 -0.83 23.19 5.77
N ALA A 322 -0.97 22.87 4.47
CA ALA A 322 0.15 22.59 3.58
C ALA A 322 0.12 23.40 2.28
N VAL A 323 -1.04 23.51 1.63
CA VAL A 323 -1.18 24.15 0.31
C VAL A 323 -2.02 25.41 0.43
N ASN A 324 -1.48 26.55 0.03
CA ASN A 324 -2.23 27.81 -0.01
C ASN A 324 -2.99 27.95 -1.34
N TYR A 325 -4.22 27.47 -1.40
CA TYR A 325 -5.03 27.45 -2.62
C TYR A 325 -6.53 27.45 -2.34
N VAL A 326 -7.28 28.29 -3.05
CA VAL A 326 -8.73 28.18 -3.22
C VAL A 326 -9.05 28.53 -4.65
N SER A 327 -9.86 27.71 -5.32
CA SER A 327 -10.21 27.97 -6.70
C SER A 327 -10.92 29.32 -6.84
N PRO A 328 -10.53 30.16 -7.83
CA PRO A 328 -11.27 31.38 -8.16
C PRO A 328 -12.74 31.13 -8.47
N ARG A 329 -13.11 29.91 -8.92
CA ARG A 329 -14.52 29.52 -9.14
C ARG A 329 -15.31 29.49 -7.83
N SER A 330 -14.70 29.05 -6.74
CA SER A 330 -15.31 29.03 -5.42
C SER A 330 -15.52 30.45 -4.90
N TRP A 331 -14.53 31.33 -5.09
CA TRP A 331 -14.65 32.76 -4.76
C TRP A 331 -15.70 33.47 -5.61
N ALA A 332 -15.71 33.27 -6.93
CA ALA A 332 -16.66 33.92 -7.83
C ALA A 332 -18.11 33.50 -7.55
N ARG A 333 -18.36 32.23 -7.20
CA ARG A 333 -19.69 31.78 -6.76
C ARG A 333 -20.08 32.37 -5.40
N ALA A 334 -19.15 32.53 -4.47
CA ALA A 334 -19.41 33.19 -3.20
C ALA A 334 -19.69 34.70 -3.39
N ALA A 335 -18.97 35.37 -4.30
CA ALA A 335 -19.17 36.78 -4.62
C ALA A 335 -20.52 37.05 -5.31
N ALA A 336 -20.99 36.13 -6.16
CA ALA A 336 -22.32 36.20 -6.76
C ALA A 336 -23.47 36.10 -5.72
N ALA A 337 -23.18 35.67 -4.48
CA ALA A 337 -24.12 35.65 -3.37
C ALA A 337 -24.09 36.93 -2.50
N GLY A 338 -23.30 37.94 -2.88
CA GLY A 338 -23.41 39.31 -2.37
C GLY A 338 -22.77 39.59 -1.00
N PHE A 339 -21.60 39.01 -0.73
CA PHE A 339 -20.82 39.28 0.50
C PHE A 339 -19.32 39.52 0.25
N GLU A 340 -18.95 39.89 -0.98
CA GLU A 340 -17.58 40.06 -1.45
C GLU A 340 -16.82 41.27 -0.86
N LYS A 341 -17.47 42.09 -0.01
CA LYS A 341 -16.82 43.22 0.68
C LYS A 341 -16.85 43.14 2.21
N GLY A 342 -17.10 41.95 2.76
CA GLY A 342 -17.15 41.71 4.21
C GLY A 342 -18.55 41.91 4.81
N ILE A 343 -18.73 41.39 6.02
CA ILE A 343 -19.98 41.52 6.78
C ILE A 343 -20.12 42.98 7.24
N ASP A 344 -21.20 43.63 6.82
CA ASP A 344 -21.61 44.95 7.30
C ASP A 344 -21.69 44.97 8.85
N GLN A 345 -20.73 45.64 9.50
CA GLN A 345 -20.68 45.74 10.96
C GLN A 345 -21.89 46.49 11.55
N ASN A 346 -22.65 47.27 10.75
CA ASN A 346 -23.87 47.93 11.21
C ASN A 346 -25.10 47.00 11.25
N LYS A 347 -25.04 45.79 10.67
CA LYS A 347 -26.05 44.75 10.90
C LYS A 347 -25.75 43.86 12.10
N LYS A 348 -24.60 43.99 12.76
CA LYS A 348 -24.26 43.26 13.99
C LYS A 348 -25.08 43.70 15.20
N ASN A 349 -25.66 44.91 15.16
CA ASN A 349 -26.48 45.47 16.25
C ASN A 349 -28.00 45.30 16.07
N LYS A 350 -28.49 44.66 15.00
CA LYS A 350 -29.93 44.38 14.82
C LYS A 350 -30.35 42.93 15.14
N SER A 351 -29.44 42.05 15.56
CA SER A 351 -29.75 40.68 16.00
C SER A 351 -29.74 40.48 17.52
N ARG A 352 -29.52 41.52 18.34
CA ARG A 352 -29.84 41.47 19.77
C ARG A 352 -31.31 41.78 20.00
N LYS A 353 -32.19 40.82 19.66
CA LYS A 353 -33.51 40.76 20.29
C LYS A 353 -33.34 40.20 21.71
N PRO A 354 -33.99 40.77 22.73
CA PRO A 354 -33.83 40.34 24.11
C PRO A 354 -34.43 38.95 24.32
N PHE A 355 -33.78 38.19 25.19
CA PHE A 355 -34.19 36.87 25.65
C PHE A 355 -35.57 36.99 26.32
N ILE A 356 -36.64 36.60 25.62
CA ILE A 356 -37.96 36.42 26.24
C ILE A 356 -37.92 35.09 26.98
N SER A 357 -37.86 35.20 28.31
CA SER A 357 -38.15 34.12 29.24
C SER A 357 -39.51 33.51 28.92
N ILE A 358 -39.52 32.23 28.51
CA ILE A 358 -40.76 31.46 28.44
C ILE A 358 -41.16 31.15 29.88
N LYS A 359 -42.06 31.98 30.42
CA LYS A 359 -42.87 31.62 31.59
C LYS A 359 -43.64 30.35 31.26
N LYS A 360 -43.29 29.26 31.97
CA LYS A 360 -44.06 28.02 32.01
C LYS A 360 -45.47 28.34 32.52
N LYS A 361 -46.47 28.34 31.62
CA LYS A 361 -47.88 28.54 31.97
C LYS A 361 -48.34 27.31 32.76
N ARG A 362 -48.49 27.48 34.07
CA ARG A 362 -49.10 26.51 34.98
C ARG A 362 -50.62 26.59 34.76
N ILE A 363 -51.24 25.50 34.32
CA ILE A 363 -52.68 25.27 34.40
C ILE A 363 -52.88 23.92 35.07
N GLY A 364 -53.63 23.92 36.17
CA GLY A 364 -54.43 22.77 36.62
C GLY A 364 -53.78 21.84 37.64
N GLU A 365 -53.93 22.18 38.92
CA GLU A 365 -53.92 21.22 40.01
C GLU A 365 -55.02 20.16 39.80
N ARG A 366 -54.68 18.88 39.94
CA ARG A 366 -55.52 17.88 40.61
C ARG A 366 -54.73 16.59 40.90
N GLY A 367 -54.56 16.30 42.19
CA GLY A 367 -54.51 14.93 42.72
C GLY A 367 -53.13 14.30 42.92
N ILE A 368 -52.55 14.52 44.09
CA ILE A 368 -51.52 13.65 44.69
C ILE A 368 -52.17 12.30 45.08
N ARG A 369 -51.57 11.18 44.67
CA ARG A 369 -51.55 9.93 45.44
C ARG A 369 -50.43 8.99 44.95
N THR A 370 -49.43 8.78 45.79
CA THR A 370 -48.56 7.58 45.87
C THR A 370 -48.81 6.95 47.24
N PRO A 371 -48.37 5.72 47.58
CA PRO A 371 -47.73 4.64 46.80
C PRO A 371 -48.42 3.27 47.02
N ASP A 372 -48.00 2.18 46.34
CA ASP A 372 -47.51 0.98 47.07
C ASP A 372 -46.79 -0.02 46.15
N SER A 373 -45.80 -0.64 46.77
CA SER A 373 -45.05 -1.84 46.46
C SER A 373 -45.90 -3.12 46.41
N SER A 374 -45.30 -4.16 45.83
CA SER A 374 -45.54 -5.61 46.01
C SER A 374 -46.09 -6.38 44.81
N LYS A 375 -45.46 -7.56 44.61
CA LYS A 375 -45.87 -8.75 43.84
C LYS A 375 -45.59 -8.73 42.34
N ASN A 376 -45.22 -9.83 41.69
CA ASN A 376 -44.47 -11.04 42.01
C ASN A 376 -44.26 -11.74 40.64
N TYR A 377 -43.14 -12.45 40.53
CA TYR A 377 -42.81 -13.64 39.74
C TYR A 377 -43.83 -14.30 38.78
N ALA A 378 -43.21 -15.03 37.83
CA ALA A 378 -43.74 -16.04 36.88
C ALA A 378 -44.33 -15.46 35.59
N GLY A 379 -44.02 -15.94 34.40
CA GLY A 379 -43.30 -17.12 33.95
C GLY A 379 -43.81 -17.49 32.54
N PHE A 380 -42.98 -18.23 31.80
CA PHE A 380 -43.35 -19.17 30.75
C PHE A 380 -43.81 -18.70 29.34
N GLN A 381 -42.95 -19.09 28.39
CA GLN A 381 -43.21 -19.87 27.16
C GLN A 381 -43.84 -19.23 25.90
N ASP A 382 -43.02 -19.29 24.84
CA ASP A 382 -43.26 -19.88 23.52
C ASP A 382 -44.60 -19.67 22.80
N ARG A 383 -44.52 -19.11 21.58
CA ARG A 383 -45.06 -19.74 20.36
C ARG A 383 -44.62 -19.04 19.05
N SER A 384 -43.75 -19.72 18.31
CA SER A 384 -43.81 -20.12 16.88
C SER A 384 -44.56 -19.26 15.83
N TYR A 385 -43.88 -19.02 14.68
CA TYR A 385 -44.23 -19.33 13.26
C TYR A 385 -45.75 -19.28 12.87
N GLN A 386 -46.25 -18.70 11.76
CA GLN A 386 -45.72 -18.17 10.49
C GLN A 386 -46.92 -17.48 9.71
N PRO A 387 -46.89 -17.22 8.38
CA PRO A 387 -47.13 -15.91 7.74
C PRO A 387 -48.54 -15.68 7.14
N LEU A 388 -48.84 -14.46 6.70
CA LEU A 388 -50.01 -14.16 5.87
C LEU A 388 -49.63 -13.42 4.59
N SER A 389 -49.94 -14.09 3.48
CA SER A 389 -49.86 -13.69 2.09
C SER A 389 -51.10 -12.91 1.64
N HIS A 390 -50.91 -12.11 0.57
CA HIS A 390 -51.91 -11.56 -0.35
C HIS A 390 -52.89 -10.49 0.16
N LEU A 391 -52.69 -9.26 -0.33
CA LEU A 391 -53.79 -8.43 -0.85
C LEU A 391 -53.26 -7.58 -2.01
N SER A 392 -53.75 -7.93 -3.21
CA SER A 392 -53.60 -7.18 -4.44
C SER A 392 -54.68 -6.11 -4.46
N GLN A 393 -54.32 -4.84 -4.68
CA GLN A 393 -55.19 -3.91 -5.40
C GLN A 393 -54.35 -2.85 -6.12
N LYS A 394 -54.61 -2.77 -7.41
CA LYS A 394 -54.13 -1.79 -8.38
C LYS A 394 -54.57 -0.39 -7.97
N GLU A 395 -53.69 0.60 -8.09
CA GLU A 395 -54.07 1.94 -8.56
C GLU A 395 -52.97 2.47 -9.48
N SER A 396 -53.34 2.60 -10.75
CA SER A 396 -52.61 3.30 -11.81
C SER A 396 -52.94 4.78 -11.74
N ILE A 397 -51.94 5.67 -11.75
CA ILE A 397 -52.14 7.08 -12.05
C ILE A 397 -51.17 7.48 -13.17
N SER A 398 -51.77 7.90 -14.28
CA SER A 398 -51.18 8.41 -15.50
C SER A 398 -50.84 9.91 -15.40
N TYR A 399 -49.88 10.30 -16.25
CA TYR A 399 -49.32 11.63 -16.47
C TYR A 399 -50.32 12.75 -16.82
N SER A 400 -49.93 13.99 -16.51
CA SER A 400 -50.26 15.18 -17.30
C SER A 400 -49.09 16.17 -17.33
N TYR A 401 -48.82 16.70 -18.52
CA TYR A 401 -47.89 17.78 -18.84
C TYR A 401 -48.45 19.12 -18.38
N GLU A 402 -47.57 19.99 -17.87
CA GLU A 402 -47.46 21.42 -18.18
C GLU A 402 -46.04 21.92 -17.88
#